data_AF-A0A914FT15-F1
#
_entry.id   AF-A0A914FT15-F1
#
_cell.length_a   1.000
_cell.length_b   1.000
_cell.length_c   1.000
_cell.angle_alpha   90.00
_cell.angle_beta   90.00
_cell.angle_gamma   90.00
#
_symmetry.space_group_name_H-M   'P 1'
#
loop_
_entity.id
_entity.type
_entity.pdbx_description
1 polymer ?
#
loop_
_entity_poly.entity_id
_entity_poly.type
_entity_poly.pdbx_seq_one_letter_code
_entity_poly.pdbx_strand_id
1 'polypeptide(L)'
;MNALKAYAAENSGSGSEEEEAPIEDVSKDPEEIAQKLGLTINPVSDVIPFASASQIAQCSQVAVFDPKTKELKSNPRYEELFKPEAGPLNPFKSNKQRAQKNTLAGFVEKAHINPFHFNNEIRSFDTLGFARDP
;
A
#
# COMPACT_ATOMS: atom_id res chain seq x y z
N MET A 1 48.95 20.68 13.47
CA MET A 1 48.32 19.37 13.20
C MET A 1 47.33 19.07 14.32
N ASN A 2 46.08 19.54 14.26
CA ASN A 2 45.02 19.23 15.22
C ASN A 2 43.64 19.53 14.59
N ALA A 3 43.21 18.71 13.62
CA ALA A 3 41.87 18.79 13.02
C ALA A 3 41.03 17.51 13.28
N LEU A 4 41.52 16.64 14.16
CA LEU A 4 41.00 15.28 14.40
C LEU A 4 40.21 15.16 15.72
N LYS A 5 39.82 16.27 16.36
CA LYS A 5 39.17 16.25 17.69
C LYS A 5 37.66 16.54 17.68
N ALA A 6 37.09 16.92 16.54
CA ALA A 6 35.69 17.36 16.46
C ALA A 6 34.67 16.27 16.13
N TYR A 7 35.08 15.00 15.97
CA TYR A 7 34.19 13.87 15.67
C TYR A 7 34.08 12.86 16.82
N ALA A 8 34.41 13.28 18.05
CA ALA A 8 34.13 12.47 19.23
C ALA A 8 32.62 12.43 19.48
N ALA A 9 32.00 11.39 18.90
CA ALA A 9 30.79 10.71 19.31
C ALA A 9 30.02 11.30 20.52
N GLU A 10 28.96 12.06 20.24
CA GLU A 10 27.85 12.18 21.16
C GLU A 10 26.93 10.96 20.99
N ASN A 11 27.38 9.82 21.52
CA ASN A 11 26.54 8.68 21.77
C ASN A 11 25.73 8.96 23.05
N SER A 12 24.63 9.70 22.92
CA SER A 12 23.60 9.77 23.96
C SER A 12 22.74 8.51 23.84
N GLY A 13 23.21 7.43 24.48
CA GLY A 13 22.38 6.27 24.78
C GLY A 13 21.25 6.70 25.70
N SER A 14 20.05 6.84 25.13
CA SER A 14 18.81 6.92 25.89
C SER A 14 18.15 5.56 25.81
N GLY A 15 18.35 4.74 26.85
CA GLY A 15 17.69 3.46 27.01
C GLY A 15 16.18 3.67 27.17
N SER A 16 15.41 3.13 26.23
CA SER A 16 13.98 2.93 26.39
C SER A 16 13.80 1.67 27.22
N GLU A 17 13.40 1.83 28.47
CA GLU A 17 12.87 0.76 29.29
C GLU A 17 11.55 0.30 28.67
N GLU A 18 11.50 -0.96 28.24
CA GLU A 18 10.28 -1.62 27.79
C GLU A 18 9.48 -1.99 29.05
N GLU A 19 8.39 -1.28 29.33
CA GLU A 19 7.37 -1.76 30.26
C GLU A 19 6.50 -2.80 29.55
N GLU A 20 6.72 -4.07 29.87
CA GLU A 20 5.81 -5.15 29.50
C GLU A 20 4.49 -5.01 30.28
N ALA A 21 3.39 -4.81 29.55
CA ALA A 21 2.05 -4.89 30.10
C ALA A 21 1.72 -6.35 30.50
N PRO A 22 1.09 -6.59 31.66
CA PRO A 22 0.70 -7.95 32.07
C PRO A 22 -0.30 -8.58 31.09
N ILE A 23 0.05 -9.75 30.57
CA ILE A 23 -0.85 -10.59 29.78
C ILE A 23 -1.76 -11.32 30.78
N GLU A 24 -3.00 -10.86 30.93
CA GLU A 24 -4.02 -11.65 31.63
C GLU A 24 -4.53 -12.76 30.70
N ASP A 25 -4.20 -14.00 31.08
CA ASP A 25 -4.65 -15.22 30.45
C ASP A 25 -6.14 -15.45 30.76
N VAL A 26 -7.02 -15.11 29.81
CA VAL A 26 -8.46 -15.36 29.92
C VAL A 26 -8.83 -16.49 28.96
N SER A 27 -8.49 -17.71 29.36
CA SER A 27 -9.16 -18.91 28.85
C SER A 27 -10.61 -18.92 29.36
N LYS A 28 -11.54 -18.39 28.58
CA LYS A 28 -12.98 -18.60 28.82
C LYS A 28 -13.63 -19.12 27.55
N ASP A 29 -14.21 -20.30 27.69
CA ASP A 29 -14.85 -21.07 26.63
C ASP A 29 -15.95 -20.23 25.93
N PRO A 30 -16.11 -20.39 24.60
CA PRO A 30 -17.00 -19.55 23.78
C PRO A 30 -18.50 -19.70 24.13
N GLU A 31 -18.86 -20.65 24.99
CA GLU A 31 -20.25 -20.95 25.35
C GLU A 31 -20.84 -19.97 26.38
N GLU A 32 -20.02 -19.33 27.24
CA GLU A 32 -20.53 -18.38 28.24
C GLU A 32 -20.91 -17.01 27.67
N ILE A 33 -20.35 -16.63 26.51
CA ILE A 33 -20.64 -15.33 25.88
C ILE A 33 -22.03 -15.35 25.20
N ALA A 34 -22.45 -16.50 24.67
CA ALA A 34 -23.69 -16.64 23.93
C ALA A 34 -24.94 -16.48 24.81
N GLN A 35 -24.89 -16.94 26.07
CA GLN A 35 -26.02 -16.84 27.00
C GLN A 35 -26.30 -15.41 27.46
N LYS A 36 -25.30 -14.52 27.38
CA LYS A 36 -25.44 -13.12 27.80
C LYS A 36 -26.04 -12.20 26.72
N LEU A 37 -26.15 -12.66 25.48
CA LEU A 37 -26.61 -11.84 24.34
C LEU A 37 -27.96 -12.25 23.73
N GLY A 38 -28.61 -13.30 24.25
CA GLY A 38 -30.01 -13.58 23.91
C GLY A 38 -30.32 -13.79 22.41
N LEU A 39 -29.36 -14.25 21.61
CA LEU A 39 -29.61 -14.54 20.19
C LEU A 39 -30.26 -15.91 20.04
N THR A 40 -31.54 -15.91 19.69
CA THR A 40 -32.31 -17.10 19.32
C THR A 40 -31.94 -17.51 17.89
N ILE A 41 -31.43 -18.73 17.72
CA ILE A 41 -31.03 -19.27 16.41
C ILE A 41 -32.30 -19.81 15.72
N ASN A 42 -32.79 -19.12 14.70
CA ASN A 42 -33.88 -19.63 13.86
C ASN A 42 -33.33 -20.65 12.85
N PRO A 43 -34.00 -21.80 12.62
CA PRO A 43 -33.56 -22.77 11.63
C PRO A 43 -33.70 -22.21 10.21
N VAL A 44 -32.60 -22.29 9.45
CA VAL A 44 -32.51 -21.92 8.04
C VAL A 44 -33.35 -22.89 7.21
N SER A 45 -34.34 -22.39 6.47
CA SER A 45 -35.03 -23.15 5.44
C SER A 45 -34.26 -23.04 4.13
N ASP A 46 -33.71 -24.16 3.67
CA ASP A 46 -33.05 -24.30 2.37
C ASP A 46 -34.09 -24.30 1.25
N VAL A 47 -34.40 -23.11 0.73
CA VAL A 47 -35.06 -22.96 -0.56
C VAL A 47 -34.15 -22.10 -1.44
N ILE A 48 -33.34 -22.76 -2.26
CA ILE A 48 -32.51 -22.12 -3.28
C ILE A 48 -33.39 -21.94 -4.54
N PRO A 49 -33.67 -20.71 -5.00
CA PRO A 49 -34.35 -20.54 -6.28
C PRO A 49 -33.41 -20.95 -7.42
N PHE A 50 -33.91 -21.76 -8.34
CA PHE A 50 -33.22 -22.12 -9.58
C PHE A 50 -32.96 -20.86 -10.42
N ALA A 51 -31.74 -20.33 -10.33
CA ALA A 51 -31.29 -19.20 -11.13
C ALA A 51 -30.82 -19.69 -12.50
N SER A 52 -31.33 -19.08 -13.56
CA SER A 52 -30.95 -19.39 -14.95
C SER A 52 -29.47 -19.07 -15.19
N ALA A 53 -28.78 -19.96 -15.92
CA ALA A 53 -27.34 -19.88 -16.17
C ALA A 53 -26.86 -18.56 -16.82
N SER A 54 -27.77 -17.78 -17.43
CA SER A 54 -27.47 -16.45 -17.98
C SER A 54 -27.20 -15.38 -16.94
N GLN A 55 -27.65 -15.54 -15.69
CA GLN A 55 -27.35 -14.61 -14.59
C GLN A 55 -25.98 -14.87 -13.94
N ILE A 56 -25.50 -16.12 -13.98
CA ILE A 56 -24.19 -16.50 -13.43
C ILE A 56 -23.05 -15.92 -14.29
N ALA A 57 -23.27 -15.78 -15.61
CA ALA A 57 -22.33 -15.14 -16.52
C ALA A 57 -22.16 -13.62 -16.28
N GLN A 58 -23.03 -12.98 -15.50
CA GLN A 58 -22.98 -11.53 -15.24
C GLN A 58 -22.29 -11.15 -13.91
N CYS A 59 -21.89 -12.11 -13.07
CA CYS A 59 -21.41 -11.86 -11.70
C CYS A 59 -19.93 -12.25 -11.45
N SER A 60 -19.04 -11.98 -12.40
CA SER A 60 -17.63 -11.70 -12.05
C SER A 60 -17.12 -10.46 -12.80
N GLN A 61 -17.98 -9.45 -12.91
CA GLN A 61 -17.53 -8.13 -13.35
C GLN A 61 -16.60 -7.58 -12.27
N VAL A 62 -15.30 -7.83 -12.45
CA VAL A 62 -14.22 -7.15 -11.74
C VAL A 62 -14.54 -5.67 -11.79
N ALA A 63 -14.70 -5.03 -10.64
CA ALA A 63 -15.02 -3.62 -10.57
C ALA A 63 -13.87 -2.84 -11.21
N VAL A 64 -14.08 -2.30 -12.42
CA VAL A 64 -13.05 -1.55 -13.14
C VAL A 64 -13.05 -0.12 -12.63
N PHE A 65 -11.95 0.28 -12.00
CA PHE A 65 -11.73 1.67 -11.58
C PHE A 65 -11.36 2.54 -12.79
N ASP A 66 -11.73 3.81 -12.75
CA ASP A 66 -11.37 4.76 -13.81
C ASP A 66 -9.87 5.08 -13.72
N PRO A 67 -9.06 4.81 -14.78
CA PRO A 67 -7.62 5.06 -14.78
C PRO A 67 -7.24 6.54 -14.63
N LYS A 68 -8.18 7.47 -14.79
CA LYS A 68 -7.92 8.91 -14.63
C LYS A 68 -8.11 9.39 -13.19
N THR A 69 -8.78 8.61 -12.35
CA THR A 69 -9.02 8.97 -10.96
C THR A 69 -7.77 8.77 -10.12
N LYS A 70 -7.42 9.76 -9.30
CA LYS A 70 -6.20 9.76 -8.49
C LYS A 70 -6.42 9.36 -7.03
N GLU A 71 -7.68 9.36 -6.59
CA GLU A 71 -8.06 9.09 -5.21
C GLU A 71 -9.12 7.99 -5.20
N LEU A 72 -8.93 6.99 -4.35
CA LEU A 72 -9.84 5.87 -4.17
C LEU A 72 -10.50 5.95 -2.80
N LYS A 73 -11.80 5.65 -2.74
CA LYS A 73 -12.59 5.68 -1.49
C LYS A 73 -12.63 4.33 -0.78
N SER A 74 -12.24 3.26 -1.46
CA SER A 74 -12.18 1.90 -0.95
C SER A 74 -10.83 1.29 -1.32
N ASN A 75 -10.47 0.18 -0.67
CA ASN A 75 -9.24 -0.55 -0.94
C ASN A 75 -9.52 -1.67 -1.95
N PRO A 76 -9.22 -1.48 -3.26
CA PRO A 76 -9.44 -2.51 -4.26
C PRO A 76 -8.45 -3.65 -4.14
N ARG A 77 -8.76 -4.78 -4.79
CA ARG A 77 -7.76 -5.86 -4.95
C ARG A 77 -6.77 -5.48 -6.05
N TYR A 78 -5.58 -6.08 -5.98
CA TYR A 78 -4.51 -5.87 -6.96
C TYR A 78 -4.97 -6.07 -8.42
N GLU A 79 -5.67 -7.18 -8.68
CA GLU A 79 -6.18 -7.54 -10.02
C GLU A 79 -7.15 -6.51 -10.61
N GLU A 80 -7.82 -5.73 -9.77
CA GLU A 80 -8.83 -4.76 -10.20
C GLU A 80 -8.18 -3.41 -10.52
N LEU A 81 -7.15 -3.01 -9.77
CA LEU A 81 -6.47 -1.72 -9.92
C LEU A 81 -5.37 -1.74 -10.99
N PHE A 82 -4.61 -2.84 -11.07
CA PHE A 82 -3.45 -2.95 -11.96
C PHE A 82 -3.76 -3.64 -13.30
N LYS A 83 -5.04 -3.77 -13.63
CA LYS A 83 -5.46 -4.30 -14.92
C LYS A 83 -5.01 -3.35 -16.05
N PRO A 84 -4.39 -3.87 -17.13
CA PRO A 84 -3.97 -3.02 -18.24
C PRO A 84 -5.16 -2.43 -19.01
N GLU A 85 -4.97 -1.25 -19.58
CA GLU A 85 -5.96 -0.61 -20.45
C GLU A 85 -6.16 -1.46 -21.73
N ALA A 86 -7.42 -1.72 -22.06
CA ALA A 86 -7.78 -2.50 -23.23
C ALA A 86 -7.76 -1.65 -24.51
N GLY A 87 -7.28 -2.23 -25.61
CA GLY A 87 -7.31 -1.63 -26.95
C GLY A 87 -5.94 -1.17 -27.46
N PRO A 88 -5.86 -0.77 -28.74
CA PRO A 88 -4.63 -0.30 -29.34
C PRO A 88 -4.26 1.10 -28.83
N LEU A 89 -2.97 1.35 -28.73
CA LEU A 89 -2.45 2.66 -28.39
C LEU A 89 -2.73 3.67 -29.52
N ASN A 90 -3.13 4.90 -29.17
CA ASN A 90 -3.30 5.98 -30.12
C ASN A 90 -1.98 6.34 -30.84
N PRO A 91 -1.89 6.16 -32.18
CA PRO A 91 -0.66 6.41 -32.94
C PRO A 91 -0.35 7.89 -33.18
N PHE A 92 -1.34 8.79 -32.99
CA PHE A 92 -1.18 10.23 -33.23
C PHE A 92 -0.58 10.99 -32.04
N LYS A 93 -0.25 10.30 -30.95
CA LYS A 93 0.40 10.90 -29.78
C LYS A 93 1.91 10.76 -29.90
N SER A 94 2.62 11.90 -29.82
CA SER A 94 4.07 11.89 -29.65
C SER A 94 4.49 11.24 -28.32
N ASN A 95 5.75 10.82 -28.20
CA ASN A 95 6.29 10.21 -26.97
C ASN A 95 6.07 11.10 -25.73
N LYS A 96 6.25 12.43 -25.87
CA LYS A 96 6.02 13.42 -24.80
C LYS A 96 4.55 13.60 -24.41
N GLN A 97 3.62 13.27 -25.31
CA GLN A 97 2.18 13.31 -25.05
C GLN A 97 1.66 11.98 -24.49
N ARG A 98 2.39 10.88 -24.71
CA ARG A 98 2.09 9.57 -24.13
C ARG A 98 2.52 9.45 -22.67
N ALA A 99 3.61 10.13 -22.29
CA ALA A 99 4.12 10.12 -20.93
C ALA A 99 3.09 10.69 -19.94
N GLN A 100 2.93 10.03 -18.80
CA GLN A 100 2.17 10.55 -17.66
C GLN A 100 2.95 11.73 -17.07
N LYS A 101 2.32 12.90 -16.99
CA LYS A 101 2.97 14.13 -16.53
C LYS A 101 2.01 14.99 -15.73
N ASN A 102 2.54 15.64 -14.70
CA ASN A 102 1.82 16.68 -13.95
C ASN A 102 2.39 18.08 -14.19
N THR A 103 3.60 18.17 -14.74
CA THR A 103 4.25 19.40 -15.22
C THR A 103 4.53 19.29 -16.71
N LEU A 104 5.00 20.38 -17.34
CA LEU A 104 5.32 20.37 -18.76
C LEU A 104 6.46 19.38 -19.09
N ALA A 105 7.43 19.24 -18.18
CA ALA A 105 8.64 18.45 -18.37
C ALA A 105 8.49 16.99 -17.92
N GLY A 106 7.61 16.69 -16.97
CA GLY A 106 7.47 15.33 -16.44
C GLY A 106 6.51 15.19 -15.27
N PHE A 107 6.73 14.17 -14.46
CA PHE A 107 5.96 13.87 -13.27
C PHE A 107 6.79 14.18 -12.01
N VAL A 108 6.25 14.99 -11.11
CA VAL A 108 6.90 15.40 -9.86
C VAL A 108 5.98 15.08 -8.69
N GLU A 109 6.43 14.21 -7.79
CA GLU A 109 5.73 13.89 -6.55
C GLU A 109 6.64 14.08 -5.34
N LYS A 110 6.02 14.29 -4.18
CA LYS A 110 6.76 14.46 -2.93
C LYS A 110 7.18 13.08 -2.42
N ALA A 111 8.46 12.75 -2.56
CA ALA A 111 9.05 11.57 -1.96
C ALA A 111 9.53 11.85 -0.52
N HIS A 112 9.49 10.83 0.33
CA HIS A 112 10.02 10.88 1.70
C HIS A 112 11.20 9.92 1.82
N ILE A 113 12.40 10.41 1.50
CA ILE A 113 13.65 9.63 1.49
C ILE A 113 14.48 10.02 2.71
N ASN A 114 15.20 9.06 3.30
CA ASN A 114 16.14 9.35 4.38
C ASN A 114 17.29 10.26 3.87
N PRO A 115 17.55 11.42 4.52
CA PRO A 115 18.62 12.34 4.13
C PRO A 115 20.01 11.68 4.05
N PHE A 116 20.31 10.71 4.92
CA PHE A 116 21.60 10.04 4.91
C PHE A 116 21.80 9.23 3.62
N HIS A 117 20.81 8.42 3.23
CA HIS A 117 20.89 7.62 2.01
C HIS A 117 20.95 8.50 0.77
N PHE A 118 20.11 9.53 0.70
CA PHE A 118 20.13 10.48 -0.42
C PHE A 118 21.48 11.16 -0.59
N ASN A 119 22.05 11.69 0.50
CA ASN A 119 23.35 12.35 0.47
C ASN A 119 24.49 11.38 0.14
N ASN A 120 24.41 10.14 0.62
CA ASN A 120 25.38 9.11 0.30
C ASN A 120 25.38 8.77 -1.19
N GLU A 121 24.20 8.52 -1.78
CA GLU A 121 24.07 8.19 -3.20
C GLU A 121 24.50 9.37 -4.09
N ILE A 122 24.12 10.61 -3.76
CA ILE A 122 24.56 11.79 -4.51
C ILE A 122 26.09 11.95 -4.47
N ARG A 123 26.70 11.86 -3.29
CA ARG A 123 28.16 11.96 -3.16
C ARG A 123 28.86 10.84 -3.90
N SER A 124 28.29 9.62 -3.88
CA SER A 124 28.84 8.48 -4.61
C SER A 124 28.77 8.70 -6.11
N PHE A 125 27.67 9.23 -6.63
CA PHE A 125 27.54 9.56 -8.05
C PHE A 125 28.54 10.65 -8.46
N ASP A 126 28.65 11.72 -7.68
CA ASP A 126 29.55 12.84 -7.98
C ASP A 126 31.04 12.44 -7.95
N THR A 127 31.42 11.52 -7.05
CA THR A 127 32.83 11.13 -6.85
C THR A 127 33.25 9.90 -7.65
N LEU A 128 32.37 8.90 -7.79
CA LEU A 128 32.68 7.61 -8.41
C LEU A 128 31.95 7.39 -9.73
N GLY A 129 30.97 8.25 -10.08
CA GLY A 129 30.20 8.15 -11.32
C GLY A 129 29.09 7.09 -11.30
N PHE A 130 28.76 6.53 -10.13
CA PHE A 130 27.68 5.55 -9.98
C PHE A 130 26.87 5.79 -8.69
N ALA A 131 25.59 5.41 -8.74
CA ALA A 131 24.67 5.38 -7.62
C ALA A 131 23.57 4.36 -7.89
N ARG A 132 22.79 4.02 -6.87
CA ARG A 132 21.59 3.19 -7.02
C ARG A 132 20.45 4.00 -7.66
N ASP A 133 19.66 3.34 -8.53
CA ASP A 133 18.47 3.94 -9.14
C ASP A 133 17.41 4.22 -8.04
N PRO A 134 17.02 5.49 -7.80
CA PRO A 134 16.17 5.91 -6.68
C PRO A 134 14.68 5.64 -6.88
#